data_AF-A0A3S9NRP0-F1
#
_entry.id   AF-A0A3S9NRP0-F1
#
_cell.length_a   1.000
_cell.length_b   1.000
_cell.length_c   1.000
_cell.angle_alpha   90.00
_cell.angle_beta   90.00
_cell.angle_gamma   90.00
#
_symmetry.space_group_name_H-M   'P 1'
#
loop_
_entity.id
_entity.type
_entity.pdbx_description
1 polymer ?
#
loop_
_entity_poly.entity_id
_entity_poly.type
_entity_poly.pdbx_seq_one_letter_code
_entity_poly.pdbx_strand_id
1 'polypeptide(L)'
;MTTIKSLLTKVPPERLYLGSMLLLFGSYYLYNQISAWIIGSYLEGTDTQLFKALILTGGIVCKLTWSAVLLVSLYALMERKEPSYTSTIINNFVRCSLVMWAAVLLFSVIRPELLITKLTDESFLFIAPYLWKYVLAVFLFTISNVISYYFVLLKEYTPIVFSLIISLFQISMLFFFHNGLSIVVHVQVMSMITLFVLQVLYFEFSTTNKILT
;
A
#
# COMPACT_ATOMS: atom_id res chain seq x y z
N MET A 1 -26.20 6.64 -7.92
CA MET A 1 -25.01 6.25 -8.72
C MET A 1 -24.87 6.99 -10.05
N THR A 2 -25.93 7.61 -10.60
CA THR A 2 -25.95 8.30 -11.91
C THR A 2 -25.30 9.69 -11.92
N THR A 3 -25.37 10.45 -10.82
CA THR A 3 -24.86 11.83 -10.76
C THR A 3 -23.33 11.91 -10.69
N ILE A 4 -22.69 10.95 -10.00
CA ILE A 4 -21.21 10.89 -9.86
C ILE A 4 -20.56 10.52 -11.21
N LYS A 5 -21.16 9.59 -11.97
CA LYS A 5 -20.70 9.24 -13.32
C LYS A 5 -20.72 10.45 -14.27
N SER A 6 -21.77 11.27 -14.21
CA SER A 6 -21.91 12.50 -15.03
C SER A 6 -20.88 13.58 -14.71
N LEU A 7 -20.46 13.69 -13.43
CA LEU A 7 -19.41 14.62 -13.01
C LEU A 7 -18.01 14.13 -13.44
N LEU A 8 -17.77 12.82 -13.38
CA LEU A 8 -16.49 12.21 -13.77
C LEU A 8 -16.24 12.27 -15.28
N THR A 9 -17.27 12.27 -16.13
CA THR A 9 -17.08 12.37 -17.59
C THR A 9 -16.63 13.75 -18.08
N LYS A 10 -16.83 14.82 -17.28
CA LYS A 10 -16.39 16.19 -17.63
C LYS A 10 -14.92 16.47 -17.29
N VAL A 11 -14.27 15.61 -16.51
CA VAL A 11 -12.88 15.78 -16.08
C VAL A 11 -11.96 15.05 -17.06
N PRO A 12 -10.88 15.67 -17.55
CA PRO A 12 -9.94 14.99 -18.44
C PRO A 12 -9.36 13.74 -17.74
N PRO A 13 -9.18 12.63 -18.47
CA PRO A 13 -8.83 11.32 -17.90
C PRO A 13 -7.52 11.35 -17.10
N GLU A 14 -6.59 12.22 -17.47
CA GLU A 14 -5.32 12.47 -16.78
C GLU A 14 -5.52 13.01 -15.36
N ARG A 15 -6.42 13.99 -15.18
CA ARG A 15 -6.73 14.56 -13.85
C ARG A 15 -7.46 13.55 -12.96
N LEU A 16 -8.28 12.70 -13.57
CA LEU A 16 -9.00 11.63 -12.89
C LEU A 16 -8.07 10.53 -12.38
N TYR A 17 -7.06 10.19 -13.19
CA TYR A 17 -5.99 9.29 -12.79
C TYR A 17 -5.14 9.87 -11.67
N LEU A 18 -4.70 11.13 -11.82
CA LEU A 18 -3.91 11.81 -10.81
C LEU A 18 -4.67 11.93 -9.48
N GLY A 19 -5.97 12.25 -9.51
CA GLY A 19 -6.82 12.25 -8.32
C GLY A 19 -6.94 10.88 -7.66
N SER A 20 -7.08 9.83 -8.46
CA SER A 20 -7.13 8.44 -7.98
C SER A 20 -5.83 8.01 -7.30
N MET A 21 -4.70 8.39 -7.90
CA MET A 21 -3.37 8.19 -7.34
C MET A 21 -3.22 8.91 -6.00
N LEU A 22 -3.58 10.20 -5.95
CA LEU A 22 -3.57 10.99 -4.73
C LEU A 22 -4.45 10.38 -3.64
N LEU A 23 -5.59 9.77 -3.98
CA LEU A 23 -6.43 9.08 -3.01
C LEU A 23 -5.76 7.83 -2.45
N LEU A 24 -5.16 7.00 -3.30
CA LEU A 24 -4.44 5.79 -2.87
C LEU A 24 -3.20 6.12 -2.03
N PHE A 25 -2.47 7.18 -2.41
CA PHE A 25 -1.29 7.65 -1.66
C PHE A 25 -1.69 8.36 -0.37
N GLY A 26 -2.67 9.25 -0.47
CA GLY A 26 -3.20 10.01 0.64
C GLY A 26 -3.77 9.10 1.71
N SER A 27 -4.52 8.04 1.34
CA SER A 27 -5.12 7.15 2.33
C SER A 27 -4.08 6.41 3.17
N TYR A 28 -3.00 5.90 2.55
CA TYR A 28 -1.90 5.24 3.26
C TYR A 28 -1.08 6.21 4.10
N TYR A 29 -0.76 7.38 3.55
CA TYR A 29 -0.01 8.40 4.29
C TYR A 29 -0.81 8.90 5.50
N LEU A 30 -2.09 9.20 5.32
CA LEU A 30 -2.98 9.61 6.39
C LEU A 30 -3.10 8.53 7.46
N TYR A 31 -3.26 7.26 7.07
CA TYR A 31 -3.26 6.15 8.02
C TYR A 31 -1.99 6.11 8.86
N ASN A 32 -0.80 6.20 8.24
CA ASN A 32 0.47 6.16 8.96
C ASN A 32 0.62 7.35 9.93
N GLN A 33 0.21 8.55 9.52
CA GLN A 33 0.30 9.73 10.37
C GLN A 33 -0.72 9.68 11.52
N ILE A 34 -1.95 9.29 11.24
CA ILE A 34 -3.01 9.17 12.24
C ILE A 34 -2.68 8.06 13.24
N SER A 35 -2.20 6.90 12.77
CA SER A 35 -1.79 5.81 13.68
C SER A 35 -0.64 6.23 14.59
N ALA A 36 0.40 6.89 14.05
CA ALA A 36 1.49 7.42 14.85
C ALA A 36 1.01 8.47 15.87
N TRP A 37 0.00 9.26 15.51
CA TRP A 37 -0.63 10.22 16.41
C TRP A 37 -1.47 9.54 17.51
N ILE A 38 -2.33 8.57 17.18
CA ILE A 38 -3.14 7.81 18.14
C ILE A 38 -2.24 7.11 19.16
N ILE A 39 -1.21 6.42 18.69
CA ILE A 39 -0.27 5.73 19.59
C ILE A 39 0.46 6.75 20.47
N GLY A 40 0.86 7.89 19.90
CA GLY A 40 1.48 8.98 20.64
C GLY A 40 0.59 9.66 21.67
N SER A 41 -0.74 9.67 21.48
CA SER A 41 -1.68 10.27 22.42
C SER A 41 -2.14 9.32 23.53
N TYR A 42 -2.17 8.01 23.26
CA TYR A 42 -2.69 7.01 24.20
C TYR A 42 -1.60 6.23 24.95
N LEU A 43 -0.38 6.14 24.40
CA LEU A 43 0.77 5.46 25.03
C LEU A 43 1.84 6.50 25.37
N GLU A 44 1.88 6.95 26.63
CA GLU A 44 2.99 7.77 27.14
C GLU A 44 4.27 6.92 27.25
N GLY A 45 5.39 7.43 26.72
CA GLY A 45 6.72 6.82 26.91
C GLY A 45 7.28 6.01 25.72
N THR A 46 7.95 4.89 26.05
CA THR A 46 8.85 4.12 25.17
C THR A 46 8.16 3.53 23.94
N ASP A 47 6.91 3.07 24.06
CA ASP A 47 6.17 2.39 22.98
C ASP A 47 5.87 3.31 21.78
N THR A 48 5.66 4.60 22.04
CA THR A 48 5.48 5.61 20.98
C THR A 48 6.75 5.83 20.18
N GLN A 49 7.90 5.83 20.84
CA GLN A 49 9.20 5.95 20.17
C GLN A 49 9.50 4.68 19.36
N LEU A 50 9.22 3.50 19.92
CA LEU A 50 9.36 2.22 19.24
C LEU A 50 8.47 2.14 17.98
N PHE A 51 7.21 2.60 18.03
CA PHE A 51 6.34 2.59 16.85
C PHE A 51 6.78 3.59 15.78
N LYS A 52 7.18 4.81 16.17
CA LYS A 52 7.72 5.81 15.23
C LYS A 52 9.00 5.30 14.56
N ALA A 53 9.88 4.64 15.32
CA ALA A 53 11.05 3.98 14.77
C ALA A 53 10.66 2.85 13.80
N LEU A 54 9.68 2.00 14.14
CA LEU A 54 9.18 0.94 13.26
C LEU A 54 8.63 1.49 11.94
N ILE A 55 7.81 2.55 11.98
CA ILE A 55 7.33 3.24 10.78
C ILE A 55 8.49 3.84 10.00
N LEU A 56 9.49 4.42 10.67
CA LEU A 56 10.64 5.03 10.01
C LEU A 56 11.50 3.97 9.30
N THR A 57 11.91 2.91 10.01
CA THR A 57 12.74 1.82 9.48
C THR A 57 12.02 1.09 8.35
N GLY A 58 10.77 0.66 8.59
CA GLY A 58 9.94 0.03 7.58
C GLY A 58 9.64 0.97 6.41
N GLY A 59 9.39 2.24 6.70
CA GLY A 59 9.10 3.27 5.71
C GLY A 59 10.29 3.58 4.81
N ILE A 60 11.52 3.62 5.30
CA ILE A 60 12.72 3.85 4.48
C ILE A 60 12.93 2.68 3.51
N VAL A 61 12.86 1.45 4.03
CA VAL A 61 13.00 0.23 3.24
C VAL A 61 11.92 0.15 2.15
N CYS A 62 10.70 0.57 2.48
CA CYS A 62 9.56 0.47 1.58
C CYS A 62 9.42 1.64 0.59
N LYS A 63 9.89 2.85 0.93
CA LYS A 63 9.82 4.05 0.07
C LYS A 63 10.59 3.86 -1.25
N LEU A 64 11.72 3.16 -1.20
CA LEU A 64 12.54 2.83 -2.39
C LEU A 64 11.80 1.93 -3.37
N THR A 65 10.97 1.02 -2.87
CA THR A 65 10.21 0.06 -3.67
C THR A 65 8.91 0.64 -4.21
N TRP A 66 8.36 1.65 -3.52
CA TRP A 66 7.08 2.27 -3.87
C TRP A 66 7.20 3.28 -5.03
N SER A 67 8.34 3.97 -5.16
CA SER A 67 8.63 4.88 -6.28
C SER A 67 8.61 4.17 -7.64
N ALA A 68 9.03 2.90 -7.66
CA ALA A 68 9.04 2.06 -8.84
C ALA A 68 7.62 1.84 -9.41
N VAL A 69 6.65 1.53 -8.54
CA VAL A 69 5.25 1.31 -8.96
C VAL A 69 4.62 2.60 -9.47
N LEU A 70 4.91 3.73 -8.82
CA LEU A 70 4.44 5.04 -9.25
C LEU A 70 5.00 5.39 -10.64
N LEU A 71 6.28 5.11 -10.89
CA LEU A 71 6.89 5.30 -12.20
C LEU A 71 6.21 4.48 -13.30
N VAL A 72 5.86 3.20 -13.05
CA VAL A 72 5.09 2.39 -14.02
C VAL A 72 3.74 3.01 -14.31
N SER A 73 3.07 3.44 -13.25
CA SER A 73 1.73 4.01 -13.35
C SER A 73 1.72 5.29 -14.20
N LEU A 74 2.75 6.14 -14.04
CA LEU A 74 2.96 7.34 -14.85
C LEU A 74 3.42 7.00 -16.28
N TYR A 75 4.33 6.04 -16.44
CA TYR A 75 4.82 5.62 -17.74
C TYR A 75 3.69 5.02 -18.60
N ALA A 76 2.86 4.15 -18.04
CA ALA A 76 1.71 3.56 -18.71
C ALA A 76 0.67 4.62 -19.17
N LEU A 77 0.56 5.76 -18.45
CA LEU A 77 -0.24 6.89 -18.91
C LEU A 77 0.38 7.61 -20.10
N MET A 78 1.70 7.83 -20.08
CA MET A 78 2.41 8.50 -21.19
C MET A 78 2.37 7.64 -22.45
N GLU A 79 2.39 6.32 -22.29
CA GLU A 79 2.45 5.33 -23.36
C GLU A 79 1.09 4.90 -23.91
N ARG A 80 -0.03 5.44 -23.40
CA ARG A 80 -1.38 5.33 -24.00
C ARG A 80 -1.46 5.73 -25.49
N LYS A 81 -0.36 6.21 -26.07
CA LYS A 81 -0.21 6.52 -27.49
C LYS A 81 0.09 5.30 -28.38
N GLU A 82 0.65 4.18 -27.88
CA GLU A 82 0.89 2.98 -28.70
C GLU A 82 0.72 1.64 -27.93
N PRO A 83 -0.22 0.76 -28.31
CA PRO A 83 -0.64 -0.38 -27.49
C PRO A 83 0.28 -1.63 -27.52
N SER A 84 1.24 -1.75 -28.45
CA SER A 84 1.97 -3.02 -28.65
C SER A 84 3.24 -3.18 -27.79
N TYR A 85 3.88 -2.08 -27.35
CA TYR A 85 5.11 -2.12 -26.54
C TYR A 85 4.86 -2.06 -25.03
N THR A 86 3.69 -1.56 -24.63
CA THR A 86 3.35 -1.26 -23.23
C THR A 86 3.13 -2.51 -22.36
N SER A 87 2.60 -3.60 -22.91
CA SER A 87 2.25 -4.80 -22.10
C SER A 87 3.49 -5.53 -21.58
N THR A 88 4.53 -5.69 -22.41
CA THR A 88 5.75 -6.42 -22.06
C THR A 88 6.60 -5.66 -21.05
N ILE A 89 6.71 -4.34 -21.20
CA ILE A 89 7.47 -3.47 -20.29
C ILE A 89 6.80 -3.45 -18.91
N ILE A 90 5.48 -3.27 -18.84
CA ILE A 90 4.72 -3.28 -17.58
C ILE A 90 4.86 -4.64 -16.88
N ASN A 91 4.70 -5.75 -17.60
CA ASN A 91 4.78 -7.09 -17.00
C ASN A 91 6.18 -7.37 -16.42
N ASN A 92 7.24 -7.02 -17.15
CA ASN A 92 8.61 -7.17 -16.66
C ASN A 92 8.88 -6.30 -15.42
N PHE A 93 8.33 -5.08 -15.37
CA PHE A 93 8.49 -4.20 -14.23
C PHE A 93 7.70 -4.67 -13.00
N VAL A 94 6.46 -5.13 -13.18
CA VAL A 94 5.66 -5.73 -12.10
C VAL A 94 6.37 -6.94 -11.50
N ARG A 95 6.94 -7.80 -12.35
CA ARG A 95 7.76 -8.95 -11.91
C ARG A 95 9.00 -8.50 -11.15
N CYS A 96 9.74 -7.52 -11.67
CA CYS A 96 10.91 -6.96 -10.99
C CYS A 96 10.55 -6.39 -9.62
N SER A 97 9.45 -5.66 -9.52
CA SER A 97 8.94 -5.10 -8.27
C SER A 97 8.57 -6.17 -7.26
N LEU A 98 7.89 -7.25 -7.70
CA LEU A 98 7.56 -8.38 -6.86
C LEU A 98 8.80 -9.09 -6.31
N VAL A 99 9.80 -9.32 -7.16
CA VAL A 99 11.08 -9.94 -6.74
C VAL A 99 11.80 -9.05 -5.72
N MET A 100 11.85 -7.74 -5.96
CA MET A 100 12.48 -6.78 -5.05
C MET A 100 11.79 -6.78 -3.68
N TRP A 101 10.46 -6.77 -3.66
CA TRP A 101 9.69 -6.87 -2.43
C TRP A 101 9.90 -8.20 -1.69
N ALA A 102 9.90 -9.32 -2.41
CA ALA A 102 10.15 -10.63 -1.82
C ALA A 102 11.56 -10.70 -1.20
N ALA A 103 12.56 -10.14 -1.87
CA ALA A 103 13.92 -10.05 -1.34
C ALA A 103 13.99 -9.20 -0.07
N VAL A 104 13.32 -8.05 -0.05
CA VAL A 104 13.22 -7.18 1.13
C VAL A 104 12.53 -7.90 2.30
N LEU A 105 11.42 -8.59 2.04
CA LEU A 105 10.70 -9.36 3.04
C LEU A 105 11.58 -10.49 3.60
N LEU A 106 12.23 -11.27 2.74
CA LEU A 106 13.15 -12.33 3.15
C LEU A 106 14.30 -11.79 4.00
N PHE A 107 14.90 -10.67 3.59
CA PHE A 107 15.98 -10.04 4.35
C PHE A 107 15.50 -9.59 5.74
N SER A 108 14.28 -9.03 5.82
CA SER A 108 13.67 -8.63 7.08
C SER A 108 13.35 -9.80 8.02
N VAL A 109 13.15 -11.00 7.49
CA VAL A 109 12.93 -12.23 8.28
C VAL A 109 14.26 -12.84 8.76
N ILE A 110 15.30 -12.85 7.91
CA ILE A 110 16.56 -13.54 8.22
C ILE A 110 17.46 -12.69 9.13
N ARG A 111 17.50 -11.36 8.95
CA ARG A 111 18.36 -10.43 9.70
C ARG A 111 17.65 -9.11 10.05
N PRO A 112 16.56 -9.13 10.82
CA PRO A 112 15.87 -7.91 11.22
C PRO A 112 16.75 -6.96 12.06
N GLU A 113 17.65 -7.49 12.91
CA GLU A 113 18.50 -6.65 13.77
C GLU A 113 19.42 -5.77 12.93
N LEU A 114 20.02 -6.33 11.88
CA LEU A 114 20.97 -5.62 11.02
C LEU A 114 20.29 -4.45 10.28
N LEU A 115 19.03 -4.60 9.89
CA LEU A 115 18.24 -3.50 9.31
C LEU A 115 18.04 -2.38 10.32
N ILE A 116 17.67 -2.71 11.56
CA ILE A 116 17.38 -1.72 12.60
C ILE A 116 18.65 -0.99 13.01
N THR A 117 19.75 -1.70 13.24
CA THR A 117 21.03 -1.11 13.66
C THR A 117 21.61 -0.19 12.58
N LYS A 118 21.46 -0.53 11.29
CA LYS A 118 21.98 0.31 10.19
C LYS A 118 21.08 1.48 9.81
N LEU A 119 19.76 1.31 9.88
CA LEU A 119 18.80 2.32 9.43
C LEU A 119 18.30 3.20 10.57
N THR A 120 18.54 2.81 11.81
CA THR A 120 18.02 3.48 13.00
C THR A 120 19.10 3.47 14.09
N ASP A 121 18.85 2.87 15.26
CA ASP A 121 19.74 2.87 16.41
C ASP A 121 19.52 1.54 17.16
N GLU A 122 20.56 1.03 17.84
CA GLU A 122 20.50 -0.22 18.61
C GLU A 122 19.48 -0.18 19.74
N SER A 123 19.16 1.01 20.25
CA SER A 123 18.10 1.25 21.23
C SER A 123 16.71 0.75 20.78
N PHE A 124 16.51 0.52 19.47
CA PHE A 124 15.26 0.04 18.90
C PHE A 124 15.24 -1.46 18.59
N LEU A 125 16.22 -2.25 19.04
CA LEU A 125 16.23 -3.71 18.80
C LEU A 125 14.95 -4.43 19.25
N PHE A 126 14.23 -3.87 20.23
CA PHE A 126 12.92 -4.36 20.67
C PHE A 126 11.85 -4.42 19.56
N ILE A 127 12.01 -3.68 18.45
CA ILE A 127 11.08 -3.71 17.31
C ILE A 127 11.38 -4.81 16.29
N ALA A 128 12.56 -5.45 16.37
CA ALA A 128 12.99 -6.52 15.46
C ALA A 128 11.92 -7.60 15.17
N PRO A 129 11.21 -8.17 16.18
CA PRO A 129 10.20 -9.19 15.92
C PRO A 129 8.96 -8.68 15.18
N TYR A 130 8.74 -7.37 15.12
CA TYR A 130 7.59 -6.75 14.44
C TYR A 130 7.94 -6.24 13.03
N LEU A 131 9.22 -6.09 12.72
CA LEU A 131 9.68 -5.51 11.45
C LEU A 131 9.18 -6.30 10.24
N TRP A 132 9.35 -7.62 10.24
CA TRP A 132 8.91 -8.45 9.12
C TRP A 132 7.40 -8.42 8.91
N LYS A 133 6.60 -8.31 9.99
CA LYS A 133 5.13 -8.18 9.92
C LYS A 133 4.75 -6.87 9.25
N TYR A 134 5.43 -5.78 9.63
CA TYR A 134 5.22 -4.49 9.00
C TYR A 134 5.61 -4.52 7.52
N VAL A 135 6.78 -5.06 7.18
CA VAL A 135 7.25 -5.19 5.79
C VAL A 135 6.27 -6.03 4.96
N LEU A 136 5.74 -7.12 5.52
CA LEU A 136 4.69 -7.94 4.90
C LEU A 136 3.42 -7.12 4.63
N ALA A 137 2.97 -6.31 5.58
CA ALA A 137 1.79 -5.46 5.39
C ALA A 137 1.99 -4.47 4.23
N VAL A 138 3.17 -3.83 4.15
CA VAL A 138 3.46 -2.90 3.05
C VAL A 138 3.61 -3.61 1.71
N PHE A 139 4.17 -4.83 1.70
CA PHE A 139 4.22 -5.66 0.50
C PHE A 139 2.81 -5.98 -0.04
N LEU A 140 1.91 -6.47 0.83
CA LEU A 140 0.52 -6.77 0.47
C LEU A 140 -0.22 -5.53 -0.02
N PHE A 141 -0.04 -4.40 0.67
CA PHE A 141 -0.58 -3.11 0.25
C PHE A 141 -0.09 -2.71 -1.14
N THR A 142 1.20 -2.90 -1.42
CA THR A 142 1.79 -2.53 -2.71
C THR A 142 1.24 -3.38 -3.85
N ILE A 143 1.13 -4.70 -3.68
CA ILE A 143 0.53 -5.57 -4.71
C ILE A 143 -0.94 -5.21 -4.93
N SER A 144 -1.68 -4.98 -3.85
CA SER A 144 -3.09 -4.55 -3.90
C SER A 144 -3.26 -3.27 -4.72
N ASN A 145 -2.33 -2.33 -4.58
CA ASN A 145 -2.35 -1.09 -5.35
C ASN A 145 -1.94 -1.27 -6.80
N VAL A 146 -1.05 -2.20 -7.14
CA VAL A 146 -0.76 -2.54 -8.55
C VAL A 146 -2.04 -2.98 -9.28
N ILE A 147 -2.86 -3.82 -8.64
CA ILE A 147 -4.17 -4.22 -9.17
C ILE A 147 -5.09 -3.01 -9.31
N SER A 148 -5.14 -2.15 -8.29
CA SER A 148 -5.93 -0.91 -8.37
C SER A 148 -5.52 -0.05 -9.56
N TYR A 149 -4.21 0.19 -9.74
CA TYR A 149 -3.69 1.01 -10.83
C TYR A 149 -4.02 0.44 -12.21
N TYR A 150 -3.99 -0.88 -12.36
CA TYR A 150 -4.44 -1.55 -13.58
C TYR A 150 -5.89 -1.19 -13.92
N PHE A 151 -6.81 -1.25 -12.95
CA PHE A 151 -8.21 -0.89 -13.18
C PHE A 151 -8.42 0.61 -13.40
N VAL A 152 -7.65 1.47 -12.73
CA VAL A 152 -7.69 2.92 -12.99
C VAL A 152 -7.26 3.23 -14.43
N LEU A 153 -6.26 2.52 -14.96
CA LEU A 153 -5.90 2.63 -16.37
C LEU A 153 -7.07 2.21 -17.28
N LEU A 154 -7.93 1.28 -16.85
CA LEU A 154 -9.15 0.88 -17.57
C LEU A 154 -10.36 1.79 -17.34
N LYS A 155 -10.19 2.92 -16.62
CA LYS A 155 -11.27 3.83 -16.17
C LYS A 155 -12.28 3.16 -15.22
N GLU A 156 -11.86 2.11 -14.53
CA GLU A 156 -12.62 1.45 -13.47
C GLU A 156 -12.05 1.86 -12.12
N TYR A 157 -12.88 2.49 -11.28
CA TYR A 157 -12.43 3.09 -10.02
C TYR A 157 -12.84 2.29 -8.78
N THR A 158 -13.56 1.16 -8.95
CA THR A 158 -14.04 0.32 -7.84
C THR A 158 -12.90 -0.15 -6.92
N PRO A 159 -11.74 -0.61 -7.43
CA PRO A 159 -10.58 -0.96 -6.60
C PRO A 159 -10.10 0.14 -5.66
N ILE A 160 -10.15 1.41 -6.08
CA ILE A 160 -9.74 2.54 -5.22
C ILE A 160 -10.69 2.68 -4.04
N VAL A 161 -11.98 2.47 -4.26
CA VAL A 161 -13.00 2.56 -3.21
C VAL A 161 -12.74 1.53 -2.13
N PHE A 162 -12.31 0.30 -2.49
CA PHE A 162 -11.88 -0.69 -1.51
C PHE A 162 -10.70 -0.21 -0.67
N SER A 163 -9.67 0.35 -1.30
CA SER A 163 -8.51 0.89 -0.58
C SER A 163 -8.91 2.01 0.39
N LEU A 164 -9.80 2.92 -0.02
CA LEU A 164 -10.32 3.98 0.87
C LEU A 164 -11.12 3.42 2.05
N ILE A 165 -12.04 2.49 1.80
CA ILE A 165 -12.85 1.87 2.85
C ILE A 165 -11.95 1.14 3.85
N ILE A 166 -10.99 0.36 3.37
CA ILE A 166 -10.06 -0.36 4.24
C ILE A 166 -9.17 0.61 5.02
N SER A 167 -8.68 1.70 4.43
CA SER A 167 -7.92 2.71 5.17
C SER A 167 -8.73 3.36 6.29
N LEU A 168 -9.99 3.71 6.04
CA LEU A 168 -10.88 4.25 7.08
C LEU A 168 -11.17 3.20 8.16
N PHE A 169 -11.44 1.96 7.76
CA PHE A 169 -11.67 0.85 8.67
C PHE A 169 -10.47 0.59 9.59
N GLN A 170 -9.25 0.65 9.05
CA GLN A 170 -8.02 0.53 9.84
C GLN A 170 -7.91 1.62 10.89
N ILE A 171 -8.18 2.89 10.53
CA ILE A 171 -8.19 4.00 11.47
C ILE A 171 -9.22 3.74 12.57
N SER A 172 -10.44 3.33 12.21
CA SER A 172 -11.49 2.99 13.17
C SER A 172 -11.07 1.85 14.10
N MET A 173 -10.45 0.79 13.57
CA MET A 173 -9.94 -0.31 14.40
C MET A 173 -8.88 0.17 15.39
N LEU A 174 -7.97 1.06 14.98
CA LEU A 174 -6.95 1.61 15.89
C LEU A 174 -7.56 2.44 17.02
N PHE A 175 -8.65 3.17 16.79
CA PHE A 175 -9.35 3.86 17.87
C PHE A 175 -9.85 2.90 18.97
N PHE A 176 -10.28 1.69 18.61
CA PHE A 176 -10.74 0.68 19.57
C PHE A 176 -9.61 -0.23 20.10
N PHE A 177 -8.57 -0.48 19.29
CA PHE A 177 -7.53 -1.47 19.55
C PHE A 177 -6.12 -0.86 19.42
N HIS A 178 -5.69 -0.10 20.44
CA HIS A 178 -4.37 0.57 20.47
C HIS A 178 -3.54 0.26 21.73
N ASN A 179 -3.92 -0.74 22.53
CA ASN A 179 -3.30 -1.04 23.83
C ASN A 179 -1.86 -1.60 23.75
N GLY A 180 -1.17 -1.48 22.62
CA GLY A 180 0.24 -1.85 22.48
C GLY A 180 0.71 -1.96 21.04
N LEU A 181 2.02 -1.86 20.85
CA LEU A 181 2.70 -1.93 19.55
C LEU A 181 2.31 -3.18 18.75
N SER A 182 2.22 -4.33 19.43
CA SER A 182 1.84 -5.59 18.82
C SER A 182 0.46 -5.51 18.17
N ILE A 183 -0.56 -5.01 18.89
CA ILE A 183 -1.95 -4.96 18.41
C ILE A 183 -2.06 -4.09 17.16
N VAL A 184 -1.40 -2.94 17.17
CA VAL A 184 -1.36 -2.00 16.03
C VAL A 184 -0.82 -2.68 14.78
N VAL A 185 0.30 -3.40 14.90
CA VAL A 185 0.90 -4.12 13.79
C VAL A 185 -0.03 -5.24 13.28
N HIS A 186 -0.73 -5.95 14.16
CA HIS A 186 -1.69 -6.97 13.75
C HIS A 186 -2.90 -6.36 13.03
N VAL A 187 -3.46 -5.26 13.51
CA VAL A 187 -4.56 -4.53 12.83
C VAL A 187 -4.15 -4.14 11.42
N GLN A 188 -2.92 -3.63 11.27
CA GLN A 188 -2.37 -3.25 9.96
C GLN A 188 -2.24 -4.47 9.03
N VAL A 189 -1.59 -5.55 9.48
CA VAL A 189 -1.39 -6.76 8.68
C VAL A 189 -2.74 -7.36 8.25
N MET A 190 -3.67 -7.54 9.20
CA MET A 190 -4.99 -8.12 8.91
C MET A 190 -5.75 -7.31 7.88
N SER A 191 -5.69 -5.99 7.99
CA SER A 191 -6.40 -5.13 7.06
C SER A 191 -5.75 -5.10 5.67
N MET A 192 -4.42 -5.24 5.57
CA MET A 192 -3.74 -5.37 4.28
C MET A 192 -3.98 -6.73 3.62
N ILE A 193 -4.13 -7.80 4.41
CA ILE A 193 -4.59 -9.10 3.90
C ILE A 193 -6.01 -8.96 3.35
N THR A 194 -6.93 -8.34 4.10
CA THR A 194 -8.31 -8.12 3.64
C THR A 194 -8.36 -7.31 2.35
N LEU A 195 -7.59 -6.22 2.25
CA LEU A 195 -7.50 -5.43 1.03
C LEU A 195 -6.99 -6.30 -0.14
N PHE A 196 -5.91 -7.04 0.07
CA PHE A 196 -5.32 -7.89 -0.96
C PHE A 196 -6.32 -8.93 -1.49
N VAL A 197 -7.02 -9.62 -0.59
CA VAL A 197 -8.05 -10.60 -0.95
C VAL A 197 -9.17 -9.94 -1.76
N LEU A 198 -9.68 -8.79 -1.31
CA LEU A 198 -10.71 -8.05 -2.05
C LEU A 198 -10.26 -7.66 -3.47
N GLN A 199 -9.02 -7.20 -3.61
CA GLN A 199 -8.48 -6.81 -4.92
C GLN A 199 -8.28 -8.00 -5.85
N VAL A 200 -7.78 -9.12 -5.34
CA VAL A 200 -7.62 -10.35 -6.12
C VAL A 200 -8.97 -10.90 -6.57
N LEU A 201 -9.94 -10.99 -5.66
CA LEU A 201 -11.31 -11.45 -6.00
C LEU A 201 -11.96 -10.54 -7.06
N TYR A 202 -11.78 -9.23 -6.94
CA TYR A 202 -12.28 -8.29 -7.94
C TYR A 202 -11.58 -8.46 -9.29
N PHE A 203 -10.28 -8.70 -9.30
CA PHE A 203 -9.50 -8.95 -10.51
C PHE A 203 -9.99 -10.19 -11.26
N GLU A 204 -10.13 -11.32 -10.55
CA GLU A 204 -10.62 -12.58 -11.13
C GLU A 204 -12.05 -12.45 -11.67
N PHE A 205 -12.96 -11.84 -10.89
CA PHE A 205 -14.34 -11.63 -11.30
C PHE A 205 -14.47 -10.73 -12.54
N SER A 206 -13.71 -9.64 -12.59
CA SER A 206 -13.74 -8.69 -13.70
C SER A 206 -13.09 -9.25 -14.97
N THR A 207 -12.05 -10.08 -14.83
CA THR A 207 -11.38 -10.72 -15.96
C THR A 207 -12.26 -11.81 -16.56
N THR A 208 -12.91 -12.62 -15.73
CA THR A 208 -13.84 -13.67 -16.18
C THR A 208 -15.02 -13.09 -16.97
N ASN A 209 -15.63 -12.00 -16.49
CA ASN A 209 -16.75 -11.36 -17.19
C ASN A 209 -16.36 -10.76 -18.55
N LYS A 210 -15.13 -10.27 -18.71
CA LYS A 210 -14.65 -9.72 -20.00
C LYS A 210 -14.32 -10.77 -21.05
N ILE A 211 -14.09 -12.02 -20.64
CA ILE A 211 -13.85 -13.15 -21.56
C ILE A 211 -15.18 -13.71 -22.09
N LEU A 212 -16.29 -13.48 -21.37
CA LEU A 212 -17.63 -14.00 -21.69
C LEU A 212 -18.52 -13.01 -22.48
N THR A 213 -18.02 -11.82 -22.80
CA THR A 213 -18.68 -10.79 -23.62
C THR A 213 -17.87 -10.49 -24.88
#